data_AF-A0A9N8CWA8-F1
#
_entry.id   AF-A0A9N8CWA8-F1
#
_cell.length_a   1.000
_cell.length_b   1.000
_cell.length_c   1.000
_cell.angle_alpha   90.00
_cell.angle_beta   90.00
_cell.angle_gamma   90.00
#
_symmetry.space_group_name_H-M   'P 1'
#
loop_
_entity.id
_entity.type
_entity.pdbx_description
1 polymer ?
#
loop_
_entity_poly.entity_id
_entity_poly.type
_entity_poly.pdbx_seq_one_letter_code
_entity_poly.pdbx_strand_id
1 'polypeptide(L)'
;MGRKKQSNRSVSAPAVDAEKEIIDPRWNIFFFAAIDRPWVLNPHLFYAEQAQERLLSQFSDVEIRSEATKKGESFIESAGDWFNPDYHDESDVYENIEQIEACHWVALREMKVTVTLSLTAGMYHQFDKALRDLLIREARSWRWLDMVVISDLIWNLSFPRLMDLMEWLGIEVRNMPCFPLISACHQVVNVYKHGDGDAHQKLVNAHPEYYSVWQCEGYPQERPARHEELEVSEEQFREFAEAITVFWKSLPEGLSYSGMGKEPKWFGKAYEKVKCDKEKRERKAEE
;
A
#
# COMPACT_ATOMS: atom_id res chain seq x y z
N MET A 1 19.52 50.33 47.08
CA MET A 1 18.81 49.19 47.70
C MET A 1 17.47 49.06 46.98
N GLY A 2 17.24 48.17 46.02
CA GLY A 2 17.65 46.78 45.89
C GLY A 2 16.40 45.91 46.00
N ARG A 3 15.66 45.68 44.90
CA ARG A 3 14.71 44.58 44.74
C ARG A 3 14.62 44.20 43.26
N LYS A 4 15.38 43.16 42.90
CA LYS A 4 15.37 42.49 41.59
C LYS A 4 13.99 41.90 41.34
N LYS A 5 13.40 42.19 40.17
CA LYS A 5 12.24 41.47 39.62
C LYS A 5 12.68 40.05 39.27
N GLN A 6 11.96 39.08 39.82
CA GLN A 6 12.16 37.66 39.55
C GLN A 6 11.86 37.36 38.08
N SER A 7 12.80 36.62 37.49
CA SER A 7 12.73 36.01 36.16
C SER A 7 11.54 35.07 36.07
N ASN A 8 10.74 35.22 35.02
CA ASN A 8 9.71 34.27 34.64
C ASN A 8 10.35 32.90 34.35
N ARG A 9 10.01 31.92 35.18
CA ARG A 9 10.27 30.51 34.93
C ARG A 9 9.59 30.10 33.62
N SER A 10 10.40 29.71 32.65
CA SER A 10 9.99 28.83 31.56
C SER A 10 9.34 27.59 32.16
N VAL A 11 8.12 27.29 31.71
CA VAL A 11 7.45 26.03 32.02
C VAL A 11 8.19 24.95 31.25
N SER A 12 9.10 24.27 31.93
CA SER A 12 9.78 23.07 31.44
C SER A 12 8.76 21.96 31.25
N ALA A 13 8.82 21.30 30.09
CA ALA A 13 8.11 20.06 29.80
C ALA A 13 8.34 19.03 30.92
N PRO A 14 7.36 18.15 31.21
CA PRO A 14 7.55 17.12 32.23
C PRO A 14 8.67 16.19 31.77
N ALA A 15 9.71 16.12 32.59
CA ALA A 15 10.87 15.29 32.44
C ALA A 15 10.44 13.82 32.49
N VAL A 16 10.74 13.09 31.41
CA VAL A 16 10.85 11.63 31.42
C VAL A 16 12.19 11.30 32.08
N ASP A 17 12.30 11.58 33.37
CA ASP A 17 13.45 11.23 34.21
C ASP A 17 12.95 10.37 35.38
N ALA A 18 12.84 9.07 35.11
CA ALA A 18 12.81 8.03 36.13
C ALA A 18 13.58 6.83 35.56
N GLU A 19 14.77 6.59 36.12
CA GLU A 19 15.61 5.40 35.92
C GLU A 19 15.82 4.98 34.46
N LYS A 20 16.78 5.61 33.77
CA LYS A 20 17.41 4.95 32.62
C LYS A 20 18.13 3.72 33.16
N GLU A 21 17.48 2.57 33.14
CA GLU A 21 18.17 1.29 33.06
C GLU A 21 19.33 1.49 32.09
N ILE A 22 20.55 1.17 32.53
CA ILE A 22 21.72 1.20 31.66
C ILE A 22 21.49 0.07 30.66
N ILE A 23 20.85 0.38 29.53
CA ILE A 23 20.63 -0.57 28.45
C ILE A 23 22.00 -0.92 27.88
N ASP A 24 22.35 -2.21 27.90
CA ASP A 24 23.60 -2.69 27.30
C ASP A 24 23.62 -2.28 25.82
N PRO A 25 24.63 -1.51 25.34
CA PRO A 25 24.70 -1.11 23.93
C PRO A 25 24.73 -2.31 22.96
N ARG A 26 25.12 -3.50 23.43
CA ARG A 26 25.11 -4.75 22.65
C ARG A 26 23.75 -5.47 22.66
N TRP A 27 22.78 -4.96 23.38
CA TRP A 27 21.44 -5.53 23.46
C TRP A 27 20.81 -5.61 22.06
N ASN A 28 20.32 -6.79 21.69
CA ASN A 28 19.67 -7.00 20.41
C ASN A 28 18.25 -6.41 20.45
N ILE A 29 17.95 -5.51 19.52
CA ILE A 29 16.66 -4.81 19.41
C ILE A 29 15.85 -5.25 18.18
N PHE A 30 16.46 -6.01 17.28
CA PHE A 30 15.83 -6.47 16.06
C PHE A 30 16.58 -7.68 15.56
N PHE A 31 15.87 -8.80 15.38
CA PHE A 31 16.43 -10.02 14.85
C PHE A 31 15.50 -10.66 13.82
N PHE A 32 15.94 -10.66 12.56
CA PHE A 32 15.24 -11.31 11.46
C PHE A 32 16.10 -12.43 10.88
N ALA A 33 16.01 -13.58 11.55
CA ALA A 33 16.82 -14.76 11.26
C ALA A 33 16.68 -15.20 9.80
N ALA A 34 17.76 -15.69 9.20
CA ALA A 34 17.72 -16.21 7.83
C ALA A 34 16.64 -17.31 7.63
N ILE A 35 16.40 -18.13 8.67
CA ILE A 35 15.36 -19.18 8.67
C ILE A 35 13.92 -18.64 8.68
N ASP A 36 13.71 -17.40 9.11
CA ASP A 36 12.39 -16.77 9.15
C ASP A 36 12.00 -16.17 7.79
N ARG A 37 12.99 -15.87 6.93
CA ARG A 37 12.76 -15.23 5.63
C ARG A 37 11.80 -15.99 4.71
N PRO A 38 11.88 -17.33 4.57
CA PRO A 38 10.93 -18.08 3.77
C PRO A 38 9.48 -17.95 4.25
N TRP A 39 9.24 -17.70 5.54
CA TRP A 39 7.87 -17.56 6.09
C TRP A 39 7.16 -16.30 5.61
N VAL A 40 7.90 -15.23 5.32
CA VAL A 40 7.34 -14.00 4.73
C VAL A 40 7.44 -14.00 3.20
N LEU A 41 8.50 -14.59 2.64
CA LEU A 41 8.73 -14.60 1.20
C LEU A 41 7.83 -15.59 0.46
N ASN A 42 7.67 -16.82 0.96
CA ASN A 42 6.94 -17.86 0.21
C ASN A 42 5.47 -17.49 -0.02
N PRO A 43 4.70 -16.99 0.97
CA PRO A 43 3.33 -16.55 0.74
C PRO A 43 3.24 -15.40 -0.29
N HIS A 44 4.17 -14.45 -0.23
CA HIS A 44 4.25 -13.32 -1.16
C HIS A 44 4.55 -13.76 -2.60
N LEU A 45 5.57 -14.60 -2.77
CA LEU A 45 5.96 -15.14 -4.09
C LEU A 45 4.82 -15.98 -4.68
N PHE A 46 4.20 -16.84 -3.88
CA PHE A 46 3.04 -17.62 -4.29
C PHE A 46 1.87 -16.72 -4.71
N TYR A 47 1.58 -15.68 -3.94
CA TYR A 47 0.52 -14.73 -4.29
C TYR A 47 0.80 -14.05 -5.64
N ALA A 48 2.01 -13.54 -5.85
CA ALA A 48 2.39 -12.84 -7.07
C ALA A 48 2.36 -13.77 -8.31
N GLU A 49 2.85 -15.00 -8.18
CA GLU A 49 2.82 -16.02 -9.23
C GLU A 49 1.38 -16.42 -9.57
N GLN A 50 0.58 -16.81 -8.57
CA GLN A 50 -0.78 -17.30 -8.81
C GLN A 50 -1.74 -16.19 -9.25
N ALA A 51 -1.52 -14.94 -8.83
CA ALA A 51 -2.24 -13.79 -9.36
C ALA A 51 -2.04 -13.63 -10.87
N GLN A 52 -0.79 -13.78 -11.34
CA GLN A 52 -0.47 -13.72 -12.77
C GLN A 52 -1.08 -14.90 -13.53
N GLU A 53 -0.79 -16.13 -13.08
CA GLU A 53 -1.17 -17.35 -13.80
C GLU A 53 -2.68 -17.55 -13.88
N ARG A 54 -3.42 -17.24 -12.81
CA ARG A 54 -4.84 -17.61 -12.69
C ARG A 54 -5.81 -16.48 -12.99
N LEU A 55 -5.39 -15.23 -12.82
CA LEU A 55 -6.30 -14.08 -12.93
C LEU A 55 -5.88 -13.15 -14.06
N LEU A 56 -4.65 -12.62 -14.02
CA LEU A 56 -4.22 -11.63 -15.01
C LEU A 56 -4.11 -12.23 -16.42
N SER A 57 -3.69 -13.49 -16.53
CA SER A 57 -3.60 -14.22 -17.81
C SER A 57 -4.93 -14.28 -18.59
N GLN A 58 -6.07 -14.26 -17.88
CA GLN A 58 -7.41 -14.30 -18.49
C GLN A 58 -7.78 -12.96 -19.16
N PHE A 59 -7.06 -11.89 -18.85
CA PHE A 59 -7.32 -10.54 -19.37
C PHE A 59 -6.23 -10.09 -20.34
N SER A 60 -5.58 -11.01 -21.05
CA SER A 60 -4.68 -10.61 -22.13
C SER A 60 -5.46 -9.85 -23.22
N ASP A 61 -4.80 -8.92 -23.92
CA ASP A 61 -5.47 -8.13 -24.97
C ASP A 61 -6.04 -9.02 -26.08
N VAL A 62 -5.44 -10.19 -26.31
CA VAL A 62 -5.91 -11.19 -27.27
C VAL A 62 -7.21 -11.84 -26.78
N GLU A 63 -7.27 -12.26 -25.51
CA GLU A 63 -8.48 -12.86 -24.92
C GLU A 63 -9.63 -11.84 -24.89
N ILE A 64 -9.37 -10.61 -24.42
CA ILE A 64 -10.38 -9.54 -24.36
C ILE A 64 -10.98 -9.27 -25.75
N ARG A 65 -10.13 -9.16 -26.79
CA ARG A 65 -10.62 -8.97 -28.17
C ARG A 65 -11.40 -10.18 -28.65
N SER A 66 -10.92 -11.39 -28.40
CA SER A 66 -11.62 -12.60 -28.81
C SER A 66 -13.00 -12.72 -28.17
N GLU A 67 -13.13 -12.42 -26.87
CA GLU A 67 -14.42 -12.45 -26.17
C GLU A 67 -15.37 -11.35 -26.66
N ALA A 68 -14.86 -10.15 -26.93
CA ALA A 68 -15.65 -9.07 -27.54
C ALA A 68 -16.21 -9.48 -28.90
N THR A 69 -15.39 -10.01 -29.82
CA THR A 69 -15.85 -10.48 -31.13
C THR A 69 -16.86 -11.62 -31.01
N LYS A 70 -16.62 -12.61 -30.14
CA LYS A 70 -17.59 -13.69 -29.88
C LYS A 70 -18.95 -13.16 -29.40
N LYS A 71 -18.95 -12.05 -28.65
CA LYS A 71 -20.18 -11.40 -28.21
C LYS A 71 -20.95 -10.78 -29.38
N GLY A 72 -20.25 -10.17 -30.33
CA GLY A 72 -20.82 -9.68 -31.60
C GLY A 72 -21.36 -10.82 -32.48
N GLU A 73 -20.59 -11.89 -32.66
CA GLU A 73 -21.00 -13.08 -33.41
C GLU A 73 -22.27 -13.73 -32.83
N SER A 74 -22.33 -13.87 -31.50
CA SER A 74 -23.54 -14.36 -30.82
C SER A 74 -24.76 -13.47 -31.04
N PHE A 75 -24.56 -12.15 -31.17
CA PHE A 75 -25.65 -11.24 -31.52
C PHE A 75 -26.14 -11.48 -32.95
N ILE A 76 -25.23 -11.70 -33.93
CA ILE A 76 -25.61 -12.06 -35.32
C ILE A 76 -26.47 -13.32 -35.35
N GLU A 77 -26.04 -14.37 -34.66
CA GLU A 77 -26.78 -15.63 -34.59
C GLU A 77 -28.21 -15.40 -34.05
N SER A 78 -28.34 -14.57 -33.02
CA SER A 78 -29.65 -14.21 -32.46
C SER A 78 -30.46 -13.26 -33.35
N ALA A 79 -29.80 -12.42 -34.14
CA ALA A 79 -30.43 -11.49 -35.07
C ALA A 79 -31.09 -12.22 -36.24
N GLY A 80 -30.50 -13.33 -36.69
CA GLY A 80 -31.07 -14.18 -37.73
C GLY A 80 -32.48 -14.70 -37.44
N ASP A 81 -32.86 -14.80 -36.17
CA ASP A 81 -34.20 -15.28 -35.76
C ASP A 81 -35.32 -14.24 -35.96
N TRP A 82 -34.99 -12.96 -36.01
CA TRP A 82 -35.98 -11.86 -36.10
C TRP A 82 -35.71 -10.85 -37.22
N PHE A 83 -34.61 -11.00 -37.95
CA PHE A 83 -34.29 -10.13 -39.07
C PHE A 83 -35.26 -10.33 -40.23
N ASN A 84 -35.81 -9.23 -40.76
CA ASN A 84 -36.71 -9.24 -41.90
C ASN A 84 -36.22 -8.22 -42.93
N PRO A 85 -35.67 -8.66 -44.08
CA PRO A 85 -35.09 -7.77 -45.08
C PRO A 85 -36.10 -6.82 -45.74
N ASP A 86 -37.41 -7.10 -45.63
CA ASP A 86 -38.46 -6.21 -46.15
C ASP A 86 -38.73 -5.01 -45.21
N TYR A 87 -38.30 -5.09 -43.95
CA TYR A 87 -38.60 -4.09 -42.91
C TYR A 87 -37.37 -3.58 -42.15
N HIS A 88 -36.24 -4.29 -42.19
CA HIS A 88 -35.01 -3.97 -41.47
C HIS A 88 -33.87 -3.67 -42.44
N ASP A 89 -33.03 -2.71 -42.07
CA ASP A 89 -31.78 -2.41 -42.76
C ASP A 89 -30.65 -3.32 -42.24
N GLU A 90 -29.90 -3.94 -43.14
CA GLU A 90 -28.71 -4.73 -42.78
C GLU A 90 -27.65 -3.85 -42.12
N SER A 91 -27.55 -2.57 -42.51
CA SER A 91 -26.61 -1.60 -41.93
C SER A 91 -26.84 -1.42 -40.43
N ASP A 92 -28.10 -1.35 -40.00
CA ASP A 92 -28.46 -1.22 -38.58
C ASP A 92 -27.95 -2.44 -37.77
N VAL A 93 -27.95 -3.63 -38.36
CA VAL A 93 -27.43 -4.85 -37.71
C VAL A 93 -25.92 -4.75 -37.54
N TYR A 94 -25.19 -4.30 -38.56
CA TYR A 94 -23.73 -4.12 -38.50
C TYR A 94 -23.30 -3.04 -37.50
N GLU A 95 -24.00 -1.90 -37.46
CA GLU A 95 -23.74 -0.85 -36.46
C GLU A 95 -23.97 -1.35 -35.04
N ASN A 96 -25.04 -2.14 -34.81
CA ASN A 96 -25.30 -2.74 -33.51
C ASN A 96 -24.19 -3.74 -33.10
N ILE A 97 -23.66 -4.52 -34.03
CA ILE A 97 -22.54 -5.44 -33.75
C ILE A 97 -21.31 -4.66 -33.30
N GLU A 98 -20.90 -3.64 -34.06
CA GLU A 98 -19.73 -2.81 -33.72
C GLU A 98 -19.90 -2.19 -32.32
N GLN A 99 -21.11 -1.68 -32.01
CA GLN A 99 -21.41 -1.12 -30.69
C GLN A 99 -21.35 -2.17 -29.58
N ILE A 100 -21.89 -3.38 -29.80
CA ILE A 100 -21.88 -4.48 -28.82
C ILE A 100 -20.45 -4.94 -28.54
N GLU A 101 -19.65 -5.14 -29.59
CA GLU A 101 -18.25 -5.52 -29.47
C GLU A 101 -17.45 -4.46 -28.71
N ALA A 102 -17.62 -3.19 -29.06
CA ALA A 102 -16.96 -2.07 -28.38
C ALA A 102 -17.36 -1.98 -26.90
N CYS A 103 -18.65 -2.08 -26.58
CA CYS A 103 -19.12 -2.07 -25.19
C CYS A 103 -18.59 -3.26 -24.39
N HIS A 104 -18.55 -4.47 -24.97
CA HIS A 104 -18.04 -5.65 -24.29
C HIS A 104 -16.52 -5.55 -24.05
N TRP A 105 -15.78 -5.05 -25.03
CA TRP A 105 -14.35 -4.78 -24.90
C TRP A 105 -14.04 -3.78 -23.77
N VAL A 106 -14.78 -2.67 -23.70
CA VAL A 106 -14.63 -1.67 -22.62
C VAL A 106 -14.89 -2.30 -21.26
N ALA A 107 -15.98 -3.07 -21.11
CA ALA A 107 -16.33 -3.72 -19.86
C ALA A 107 -15.24 -4.71 -19.39
N LEU A 108 -14.67 -5.50 -20.31
CA LEU A 108 -13.57 -6.42 -20.00
C LEU A 108 -12.28 -5.68 -19.63
N ARG A 109 -11.98 -4.55 -20.28
CA ARG A 109 -10.84 -3.69 -19.92
C ARG A 109 -11.00 -3.09 -18.53
N GLU A 110 -12.18 -2.58 -18.19
CA GLU A 110 -12.47 -2.05 -16.86
C GLU A 110 -12.37 -3.14 -15.78
N MET A 111 -12.83 -4.36 -16.10
CA MET A 111 -12.67 -5.52 -15.24
C MET A 111 -11.19 -5.86 -15.02
N LYS A 112 -10.37 -5.86 -16.09
CA LYS A 112 -8.90 -6.05 -16.00
C LYS A 112 -8.27 -5.05 -15.03
N VAL A 113 -8.55 -3.77 -15.19
CA VAL A 113 -8.04 -2.70 -14.31
C VAL A 113 -8.44 -2.96 -12.86
N THR A 114 -9.73 -3.26 -12.62
CA THR A 114 -10.27 -3.54 -11.28
C THR A 114 -9.59 -4.75 -10.62
N VAL A 115 -9.39 -5.83 -11.39
CA VAL A 115 -8.72 -7.04 -10.91
C VAL A 115 -7.27 -6.74 -10.57
N THR A 116 -6.52 -6.06 -11.43
CA THR A 116 -5.11 -5.73 -11.16
C THR A 116 -4.94 -4.82 -9.95
N LEU A 117 -5.78 -3.78 -9.79
CA LEU A 117 -5.77 -2.92 -8.61
C LEU A 117 -6.11 -3.68 -7.33
N SER A 118 -7.13 -4.55 -7.38
CA SER A 118 -7.49 -5.41 -6.25
C SER A 118 -6.36 -6.34 -5.84
N LEU A 119 -5.69 -6.95 -6.82
CA LEU A 119 -4.55 -7.83 -6.57
C LEU A 119 -3.36 -7.07 -5.99
N THR A 120 -3.09 -5.88 -6.49
CA THR A 120 -2.04 -4.98 -5.98
C THR A 120 -2.32 -4.58 -4.53
N ALA A 121 -3.56 -4.20 -4.21
CA ALA A 121 -3.98 -3.88 -2.85
C ALA A 121 -3.87 -5.08 -1.90
N GLY A 122 -4.30 -6.27 -2.34
CA GLY A 122 -4.15 -7.51 -1.56
C GLY A 122 -2.70 -7.82 -1.23
N MET A 123 -1.80 -7.72 -2.23
CA MET A 123 -0.36 -7.93 -2.07
C MET A 123 0.25 -6.94 -1.07
N TYR A 124 -0.02 -5.64 -1.26
CA TYR A 124 0.48 -4.59 -0.38
C TYR A 124 -0.02 -4.75 1.06
N HIS A 125 -1.29 -5.11 1.25
CA HIS A 125 -1.84 -5.34 2.58
C HIS A 125 -1.24 -6.57 3.28
N GLN A 126 -0.91 -7.63 2.55
CA GLN A 126 -0.18 -8.77 3.12
C GLN A 126 1.22 -8.33 3.58
N PHE A 127 1.92 -7.57 2.73
CA PHE A 127 3.23 -7.00 3.06
C PHE A 127 3.19 -6.10 4.30
N ASP A 128 2.28 -5.12 4.35
CA ASP A 128 2.17 -4.16 5.47
C ASP A 128 1.84 -4.88 6.79
N LYS A 129 0.94 -5.87 6.77
CA LYS A 129 0.63 -6.68 7.96
C LYS A 129 1.83 -7.50 8.41
N ALA A 130 2.49 -8.22 7.50
CA ALA A 130 3.67 -9.02 7.84
C ALA A 130 4.81 -8.17 8.41
N LEU A 131 5.00 -6.94 7.91
CA LEU A 131 5.98 -6.01 8.45
C LEU A 131 5.62 -5.57 9.88
N ARG A 132 4.36 -5.23 10.12
CA ARG A 132 3.91 -4.87 11.47
C ARG A 132 4.04 -6.05 12.44
N ASP A 133 3.68 -7.26 12.01
CA ASP A 133 3.82 -8.47 12.83
C ASP A 133 5.29 -8.72 13.19
N LEU A 134 6.21 -8.57 12.23
CA LEU A 134 7.64 -8.64 12.50
C LEU A 134 8.06 -7.60 13.54
N LEU A 135 7.69 -6.34 13.35
CA LEU A 135 8.08 -5.27 14.29
C LEU A 135 7.49 -5.47 15.69
N ILE A 136 6.25 -5.97 15.81
CA ILE A 136 5.64 -6.32 17.09
C ILE A 136 6.37 -7.50 17.74
N ARG A 137 6.75 -8.51 16.96
CA ARG A 137 7.55 -9.64 17.46
C ARG A 137 8.88 -9.16 18.02
N GLU A 138 9.58 -8.29 17.29
CA GLU A 138 10.86 -7.72 17.73
C GLU A 138 10.70 -6.77 18.92
N ALA A 139 9.58 -6.05 19.02
CA ALA A 139 9.29 -5.15 20.15
C ALA A 139 9.25 -5.87 21.51
N ARG A 140 9.10 -7.20 21.54
CA ARG A 140 9.25 -8.00 22.77
C ARG A 140 10.64 -7.88 23.40
N SER A 141 11.66 -7.54 22.61
CA SER A 141 13.02 -7.29 23.08
C SER A 141 13.20 -5.88 23.66
N TRP A 142 12.25 -4.96 23.44
CA TRP A 142 12.32 -3.56 23.86
C TRP A 142 11.80 -3.40 25.30
N ARG A 143 12.58 -3.91 26.27
CA ARG A 143 12.18 -4.00 27.69
C ARG A 143 11.79 -2.66 28.34
N TRP A 144 12.20 -1.54 27.76
CA TRP A 144 11.88 -0.20 28.23
C TRP A 144 10.49 0.31 27.77
N LEU A 145 9.73 -0.49 27.01
CA LEU A 145 8.39 -0.16 26.55
C LEU A 145 7.37 -1.22 27.04
N ASP A 146 6.15 -0.77 27.31
CA ASP A 146 5.00 -1.64 27.59
C ASP A 146 4.60 -2.35 26.30
N MET A 147 4.62 -3.68 26.34
CA MET A 147 4.39 -4.54 25.17
C MET A 147 2.99 -4.34 24.56
N VAL A 148 1.97 -4.09 25.39
CA VAL A 148 0.59 -3.90 24.90
C VAL A 148 0.47 -2.55 24.22
N VAL A 149 1.05 -1.50 24.82
CA VAL A 149 1.03 -0.14 24.28
C VAL A 149 1.80 -0.07 22.96
N ILE A 150 3.01 -0.64 22.89
CA ILE A 150 3.81 -0.60 21.65
C ILE A 150 3.18 -1.43 20.54
N SER A 151 2.54 -2.56 20.86
CA SER A 151 1.84 -3.36 19.86
C SER A 151 0.66 -2.61 19.25
N ASP A 152 -0.18 -1.99 20.09
CA ASP A 152 -1.32 -1.17 19.61
C ASP A 152 -0.81 0.05 18.82
N LEU A 153 0.28 0.67 19.26
CA LEU A 153 0.90 1.77 18.52
C LEU A 153 1.34 1.31 17.12
N ILE A 154 2.15 0.26 17.00
CA ILE A 154 2.68 -0.24 15.72
C ILE A 154 1.54 -0.59 14.76
N TRP A 155 0.48 -1.24 15.25
CA TRP A 155 -0.64 -1.66 14.40
C TRP A 155 -1.39 -0.47 13.78
N ASN A 156 -1.43 0.68 14.48
CA ASN A 156 -2.14 1.87 14.05
C ASN A 156 -1.25 2.94 13.37
N LEU A 157 0.05 2.68 13.17
CA LEU A 157 0.93 3.61 12.45
C LEU A 157 0.55 3.71 10.97
N SER A 158 0.63 4.91 10.40
CA SER A 158 0.66 5.07 8.94
C SER A 158 1.95 4.51 8.36
N PHE A 159 1.96 4.10 7.09
CA PHE A 159 3.15 3.57 6.44
C PHE A 159 4.38 4.50 6.57
N PRO A 160 4.29 5.84 6.35
CA PRO A 160 5.43 6.73 6.57
C PRO A 160 5.97 6.71 8.00
N ARG A 161 5.11 6.58 9.02
CA ARG A 161 5.54 6.46 10.42
C ARG A 161 6.12 5.10 10.75
N LEU A 162 5.64 4.04 10.08
CA LEU A 162 6.25 2.71 10.19
C LEU A 162 7.69 2.75 9.65
N MET A 163 7.94 3.46 8.56
CA MET A 163 9.30 3.67 8.04
C MET A 163 10.18 4.50 8.99
N ASP A 164 9.64 5.54 9.63
CA ASP A 164 10.36 6.29 10.69
C ASP A 164 10.77 5.38 11.86
N LEU A 165 9.89 4.45 12.25
CA LEU A 165 10.18 3.47 13.29
C LEU A 165 11.31 2.52 12.86
N MET A 166 11.31 2.05 11.61
CA MET A 166 12.38 1.21 11.09
C MET A 166 13.74 1.94 11.04
N GLU A 167 13.76 3.21 10.63
CA GLU A 167 14.98 4.04 10.68
C GLU A 167 15.46 4.28 12.11
N TRP A 168 14.54 4.42 13.07
CA TRP A 168 14.91 4.50 14.48
C TRP A 168 15.60 3.22 14.97
N LEU A 169 15.19 2.05 14.48
CA LEU A 169 15.88 0.79 14.76
C LEU A 169 17.25 0.67 14.09
N GLY A 170 17.60 1.58 13.17
CA GLY A 170 18.86 1.56 12.41
C GLY A 170 18.74 0.92 11.03
N ILE A 171 17.52 0.67 10.54
CA ILE A 171 17.30 0.16 9.18
C ILE A 171 17.07 1.36 8.25
N GLU A 172 18.02 1.64 7.36
CA GLU A 172 17.94 2.75 6.39
C GLU A 172 16.97 2.44 5.23
N VAL A 173 15.69 2.19 5.55
CA VAL A 173 14.67 1.73 4.58
C VAL A 173 14.49 2.69 3.41
N ARG A 174 14.57 4.00 3.63
CA ARG A 174 14.40 5.00 2.56
C ARG A 174 15.56 5.06 1.59
N ASN A 175 16.74 4.55 1.99
CA ASN A 175 17.91 4.44 1.12
C ASN A 175 17.92 3.14 0.31
N MET A 176 16.97 2.23 0.55
CA MET A 176 16.87 0.99 -0.21
C MET A 176 16.40 1.27 -1.64
N PRO A 177 17.00 0.65 -2.67
CA PRO A 177 16.59 0.85 -4.07
C PRO A 177 15.11 0.50 -4.36
N CYS A 178 14.52 -0.41 -3.58
CA CYS A 178 13.12 -0.82 -3.71
C CYS A 178 12.12 0.17 -3.07
N PHE A 179 12.58 1.08 -2.21
CA PHE A 179 11.69 1.95 -1.42
C PHE A 179 10.79 2.86 -2.27
N PRO A 180 11.28 3.50 -3.36
CA PRO A 180 10.41 4.30 -4.23
C PRO A 180 9.20 3.51 -4.77
N LEU A 181 9.42 2.27 -5.21
CA LEU A 181 8.35 1.40 -5.71
C LEU A 181 7.37 0.97 -4.61
N ILE A 182 7.84 0.66 -3.41
CA ILE A 182 6.95 0.32 -2.28
C ILE A 182 6.13 1.55 -1.84
N SER A 183 6.76 2.72 -1.83
CA SER A 183 6.09 3.99 -1.54
C SER A 183 5.02 4.32 -2.58
N ALA A 184 5.32 4.12 -3.87
CA ALA A 184 4.36 4.26 -4.96
C ALA A 184 3.19 3.26 -4.80
N CYS A 185 3.48 1.99 -4.52
CA CYS A 185 2.46 0.96 -4.26
C CYS A 185 1.52 1.35 -3.11
N HIS A 186 2.06 1.85 -2.00
CA HIS A 186 1.24 2.40 -0.90
C HIS A 186 0.31 3.54 -1.35
N GLN A 187 0.80 4.45 -2.19
CA GLN A 187 0.00 5.55 -2.72
C GLN A 187 -1.10 5.05 -3.66
N VAL A 188 -0.77 4.16 -4.61
CA VAL A 188 -1.74 3.50 -5.51
C VAL A 188 -2.86 2.85 -4.71
N VAL A 189 -2.52 2.06 -3.68
CA VAL A 189 -3.51 1.37 -2.86
C VAL A 189 -4.38 2.33 -2.05
N ASN A 190 -3.81 3.44 -1.58
CA ASN A 190 -4.60 4.48 -0.90
C ASN A 190 -5.58 5.17 -1.84
N VAL A 191 -5.17 5.49 -3.08
CA VAL A 191 -6.06 6.10 -4.09
C VAL A 191 -7.15 5.11 -4.48
N TYR A 192 -6.81 3.84 -4.73
CA TYR A 192 -7.79 2.80 -5.02
C TYR A 192 -8.84 2.65 -3.92
N LYS A 193 -8.42 2.76 -2.66
CA LYS A 193 -9.32 2.62 -1.49
C LYS A 193 -10.19 3.85 -1.24
N HIS A 194 -9.64 5.05 -1.41
CA HIS A 194 -10.26 6.29 -0.93
C HIS A 194 -10.75 7.21 -2.05
N GLY A 195 -10.36 6.96 -3.30
CA GLY A 195 -10.68 7.81 -4.44
C GLY A 195 -9.94 9.15 -4.35
N ASP A 196 -10.68 10.24 -4.61
CA ASP A 196 -10.12 11.58 -4.65
C ASP A 196 -9.64 12.09 -3.29
N GLY A 197 -8.54 12.85 -3.28
CA GLY A 197 -7.98 13.47 -2.09
C GLY A 197 -6.46 13.66 -2.12
N ASP A 198 -5.87 13.91 -0.95
CA ASP A 198 -4.43 14.21 -0.82
C ASP A 198 -3.53 13.11 -1.40
N ALA A 199 -3.92 11.84 -1.25
CA ALA A 199 -3.17 10.71 -1.80
C ALA A 199 -3.21 10.72 -3.33
N HIS A 200 -4.37 11.03 -3.90
CA HIS A 200 -4.57 11.11 -5.34
C HIS A 200 -3.73 12.24 -5.94
N GLN A 201 -3.81 13.45 -5.39
CA GLN A 201 -3.03 14.57 -5.89
C GLN A 201 -1.51 14.34 -5.79
N LYS A 202 -1.05 13.65 -4.74
CA LYS A 202 0.36 13.26 -4.60
C LYS A 202 0.77 12.23 -5.64
N LEU A 203 -0.06 11.22 -5.88
CA LEU A 203 0.22 10.17 -6.85
C LEU A 203 0.29 10.73 -8.27
N VAL A 204 -0.67 11.56 -8.68
CA VAL A 204 -0.67 12.19 -10.01
C VAL A 204 0.60 13.00 -10.27
N ASN A 205 1.09 13.73 -9.26
CA ASN A 205 2.27 14.57 -9.40
C ASN A 205 3.59 13.78 -9.36
N ALA A 206 3.66 12.74 -8.51
CA ALA A 206 4.89 12.00 -8.29
C ALA A 206 5.05 10.79 -9.23
N HIS A 207 3.94 10.21 -9.65
CA HIS A 207 3.86 8.95 -10.39
C HIS A 207 2.76 8.98 -11.47
N PRO A 208 2.86 9.87 -12.47
CA PRO A 208 1.90 9.93 -13.59
C PRO A 208 1.87 8.64 -14.44
N GLU A 209 2.85 7.76 -14.30
CA GLU A 209 2.92 6.46 -14.98
C GLU A 209 1.72 5.53 -14.70
N TYR A 210 0.97 5.75 -13.61
CA TYR A 210 -0.24 5.00 -13.25
C TYR A 210 -1.53 5.55 -13.85
N TYR A 211 -1.42 6.54 -14.74
CA TYR A 211 -2.54 7.14 -15.47
C TYR A 211 -2.27 7.00 -16.97
N SER A 212 -2.50 5.81 -17.53
CA SER A 212 -2.08 5.46 -18.91
C SER A 212 -2.68 6.39 -19.98
N VAL A 213 -3.95 6.77 -19.83
CA VAL A 213 -4.70 7.67 -20.72
C VAL A 213 -4.00 9.03 -20.87
N TRP A 214 -3.24 9.44 -19.86
CA TRP A 214 -2.52 10.70 -19.82
C TRP A 214 -1.16 10.69 -20.52
N GLN A 215 -0.68 9.50 -20.87
CA GLN A 215 0.58 9.30 -21.57
C GLN A 215 0.37 9.17 -23.08
N CYS A 216 -0.88 9.08 -23.56
CA CYS A 216 -1.20 9.06 -24.97
C CYS A 216 -0.93 10.43 -25.62
N GLU A 217 -0.15 10.42 -26.71
CA GLU A 217 0.07 11.62 -27.53
C GLU A 217 -1.27 12.19 -28.02
N GLY A 218 -1.47 13.49 -27.80
CA GLY A 218 -2.69 14.20 -28.22
C GLY A 218 -3.82 14.22 -27.19
N TYR A 219 -3.67 13.58 -26.02
CA TYR A 219 -4.65 13.74 -24.93
C TYR A 219 -4.53 15.14 -24.30
N PRO A 220 -5.59 15.96 -24.27
CA PRO A 220 -5.52 17.29 -23.69
C PRO A 220 -5.32 17.17 -22.18
N GLN A 221 -4.16 17.60 -21.67
CA GLN A 221 -3.87 17.71 -20.22
C GLN A 221 -4.59 18.92 -19.58
N GLU A 222 -5.71 19.36 -20.15
CA GLU A 222 -6.42 20.58 -19.77
C GLU A 222 -7.22 20.44 -18.46
N ARG A 223 -7.50 19.21 -18.04
CA ARG A 223 -8.14 18.87 -16.75
C ARG A 223 -7.22 17.96 -15.96
N PRO A 224 -7.19 17.96 -14.62
CA PRO A 224 -6.40 17.02 -13.80
C PRO A 224 -6.86 15.56 -13.95
N ALA A 225 -5.94 14.61 -13.68
CA ALA A 225 -6.23 13.18 -13.74
C ALA A 225 -7.29 12.84 -12.70
N ARG A 226 -8.20 11.94 -13.07
CA ARG A 226 -9.27 11.49 -12.18
C ARG A 226 -8.87 10.20 -11.49
N HIS A 227 -9.38 9.95 -10.28
CA HIS A 227 -8.98 8.77 -9.53
C HIS A 227 -9.51 7.48 -10.16
N GLU A 228 -10.59 7.55 -10.94
CA GLU A 228 -11.14 6.44 -11.73
C GLU A 228 -10.25 6.08 -12.94
N GLU A 229 -9.32 6.96 -13.31
CA GLU A 229 -8.34 6.73 -14.39
C GLU A 229 -7.07 6.05 -13.88
N LEU A 230 -7.03 5.68 -12.59
CA LEU A 230 -5.93 4.93 -11.99
C LEU A 230 -5.87 3.54 -12.61
N GLU A 231 -4.70 3.17 -13.14
CA GLU A 231 -4.44 1.88 -13.71
C GLU A 231 -3.09 1.34 -13.24
N VAL A 232 -3.03 0.03 -13.03
CA VAL A 232 -1.78 -0.69 -12.81
C VAL A 232 -1.68 -1.74 -13.91
N SER A 233 -0.59 -1.71 -14.67
CA SER A 233 -0.32 -2.74 -15.66
C SER A 233 0.17 -4.04 -14.99
N GLU A 234 0.11 -5.15 -15.71
CA GLU A 234 0.64 -6.43 -15.22
C GLU A 234 2.15 -6.34 -14.94
N GLU A 235 2.88 -5.54 -15.71
CA GLU A 235 4.30 -5.27 -15.50
C GLU A 235 4.53 -4.47 -14.21
N GLN A 236 3.77 -3.40 -13.99
CA GLN A 236 3.85 -2.61 -12.75
C GLN A 236 3.47 -3.44 -11.52
N PHE A 237 2.48 -4.32 -11.62
CA PHE A 237 2.16 -5.29 -10.57
C PHE A 237 3.37 -6.17 -10.23
N ARG A 238 4.07 -6.69 -11.23
CA ARG A 238 5.29 -7.50 -11.06
C ARG A 238 6.44 -6.68 -10.46
N GLU A 239 6.61 -5.43 -10.85
CA GLU A 239 7.61 -4.53 -10.27
C GLU A 239 7.35 -4.29 -8.77
N PHE A 240 6.09 -4.08 -8.38
CA PHE A 240 5.73 -4.00 -6.96
C PHE A 240 6.00 -5.30 -6.21
N ALA A 241 5.69 -6.45 -6.82
CA ALA A 241 5.97 -7.75 -6.22
C ALA A 241 7.47 -7.96 -6.01
N GLU A 242 8.30 -7.62 -7.00
CA GLU A 242 9.75 -7.74 -6.88
C GLU A 242 10.33 -6.75 -5.86
N ALA A 243 9.82 -5.51 -5.81
CA ALA A 243 10.25 -4.54 -4.82
C ALA A 243 10.01 -5.03 -3.38
N ILE A 244 8.85 -5.65 -3.10
CA ILE A 244 8.57 -6.28 -1.79
C ILE A 244 9.54 -7.43 -1.51
N THR A 245 9.83 -8.27 -2.51
CA THR A 245 10.82 -9.35 -2.38
C THR A 245 12.21 -8.81 -2.03
N VAL A 246 12.65 -7.76 -2.74
CA VAL A 246 13.93 -7.08 -2.49
C VAL A 246 13.96 -6.51 -1.08
N PHE A 247 12.89 -5.84 -0.64
CA PHE A 247 12.79 -5.30 0.73
C PHE A 247 13.04 -6.37 1.79
N TRP A 248 12.34 -7.51 1.72
CA TRP A 248 12.52 -8.60 2.68
C TRP A 248 13.92 -9.20 2.66
N LYS A 249 14.55 -9.28 1.47
CA LYS A 249 15.93 -9.74 1.32
C LYS A 249 16.94 -8.73 1.87
N SER A 250 16.64 -7.43 1.78
CA SER A 250 17.51 -6.35 2.22
C SER A 250 17.50 -6.08 3.72
N LEU A 251 16.52 -6.61 4.47
CA LEU A 251 16.52 -6.45 5.93
C LEU A 251 17.75 -7.11 6.56
N PRO A 252 18.41 -6.46 7.55
CA PRO A 252 19.53 -7.05 8.26
C PRO A 252 19.07 -8.24 9.11
N GLU A 253 19.98 -9.16 9.42
CA GLU A 253 19.65 -10.29 10.30
C GLU A 253 19.55 -9.86 11.76
N GLY A 254 20.36 -8.90 12.21
CA GLY A 254 20.34 -8.44 13.59
C GLY A 254 20.83 -7.00 13.74
N LEU A 255 20.25 -6.26 14.69
CA LEU A 255 20.69 -4.92 15.07
C LEU A 255 20.78 -4.78 16.59
N SER A 256 21.79 -4.07 17.06
CA SER A 256 21.97 -3.78 18.48
C SER A 256 21.50 -2.37 18.84
N TYR A 257 21.21 -2.14 20.12
CA TYR A 257 20.78 -0.86 20.66
C TYR A 257 21.75 0.30 20.31
N SER A 258 23.06 0.03 20.29
CA SER A 258 24.07 1.02 19.88
C SER A 258 23.94 1.49 18.42
N GLY A 259 23.29 0.68 17.56
CA GLY A 259 23.06 1.00 16.15
C GLY A 259 21.74 1.74 15.88
N MET A 260 20.98 2.08 16.91
CA MET A 260 19.73 2.82 16.74
C MET A 260 19.96 4.19 16.11
N GLY A 261 19.05 4.54 15.22
CA GLY A 261 18.96 5.88 14.65
C GLY A 261 18.40 6.89 15.65
N LYS A 262 18.04 8.06 15.11
CA LYS A 262 17.42 9.13 15.89
C LYS A 262 15.96 8.81 16.18
N GLU A 263 15.54 8.95 17.43
CA GLU A 263 14.13 8.79 17.82
C GLU A 263 13.21 9.76 17.03
N PRO A 264 12.11 9.27 16.44
CA PRO A 264 11.16 10.11 15.73
C PRO A 264 10.47 11.08 16.68
N LYS A 265 10.39 12.37 16.31
CA LYS A 265 9.78 13.43 17.15
C LYS A 265 8.33 13.14 17.58
N TRP A 266 7.62 12.31 16.81
CA TRP A 266 6.23 11.97 17.08
C TRP A 266 6.08 10.81 18.07
N PHE A 267 7.13 9.99 18.27
CA PHE A 267 7.04 8.70 18.97
C PHE A 267 6.55 8.85 20.40
N GLY A 268 7.28 9.59 21.26
CA GLY A 268 6.91 9.75 22.66
C GLY A 268 5.48 10.28 22.87
N LYS A 269 5.03 11.25 22.06
CA LYS A 269 3.65 11.76 22.13
C LYS A 269 2.61 10.71 21.71
N ALA A 270 2.90 9.93 20.67
CA ALA A 270 1.99 8.90 20.19
C ALA A 270 1.89 7.74 21.19
N TYR A 271 3.03 7.33 21.76
CA TYR A 271 3.10 6.29 22.78
C TYR A 271 2.31 6.66 24.04
N GLU A 272 2.52 7.86 24.60
CA GLU A 272 1.78 8.34 25.77
C GLU A 272 0.28 8.45 25.52
N LYS A 273 -0.12 8.83 24.30
CA LYS A 273 -1.55 8.85 23.92
C LYS A 273 -2.17 7.45 23.99
N VAL A 274 -1.52 6.45 23.39
CA VAL A 274 -2.02 5.06 23.40
C VAL A 274 -2.09 4.51 24.82
N LYS A 275 -1.06 4.79 25.64
CA LYS A 275 -1.03 4.42 27.05
C LYS A 275 -2.22 5.01 27.83
N CYS A 276 -2.47 6.31 27.67
CA CYS A 276 -3.60 6.98 28.32
C CYS A 276 -4.96 6.43 27.84
N ASP A 277 -5.08 6.12 26.56
CA ASP A 277 -6.32 5.55 26.00
C ASP A 277 -6.57 4.12 26.52
N LYS A 278 -5.51 3.31 26.72
CA LYS A 278 -5.59 2.00 27.38
C LYS A 278 -6.08 2.12 28.83
N GLU A 279 -5.46 2.97 29.64
CA GLU A 279 -5.85 3.20 31.04
C GLU A 279 -7.29 3.71 31.19
N LYS A 280 -7.82 4.44 30.19
CA LYS A 280 -9.23 4.85 30.16
C LYS A 280 -10.17 3.69 29.82
N ARG A 281 -9.76 2.78 28.93
CA ARG A 281 -10.56 1.60 28.56
C ARG A 281 -10.66 0.62 29.74
N GLU A 282 -9.56 0.41 30.46
CA GLU A 282 -9.51 -0.48 31.64
C GLU A 282 -10.41 0.04 32.77
N ARG A 283 -10.32 1.34 33.11
CA ARG A 283 -11.21 1.96 34.12
C ARG A 283 -12.69 1.83 33.79
N LYS A 284 -13.06 1.97 32.52
CA LYS A 284 -14.46 1.80 32.07
C LYS A 284 -14.95 0.36 32.10
N ALA A 285 -14.06 -0.63 32.08
CA ALA A 285 -14.43 -2.03 32.14
C ALA A 285 -14.63 -2.52 33.59
N GLU A 286 -14.14 -1.75 34.57
CA GLU A 286 -14.26 -2.01 36.01
C GLU A 286 -15.50 -1.35 36.64
N GLU A 287 -16.15 -0.42 35.91
CA GLU A 287 -17.42 0.25 36.26
C GLU A 287 -18.65 -0.53 35.73
#